data_AF-A0A969L4H7-F1
#
_entry.id   AF-A0A969L4H7-F1
#
_cell.length_a   1.000
_cell.length_b   1.000
_cell.length_c   1.000
_cell.angle_alpha   90.00
_cell.angle_beta   90.00
_cell.angle_gamma   90.00
#
_symmetry.space_group_name_H-M   'P 1'
#
loop_
_entity.id
_entity.type
_entity.pdbx_description
1 polymer ?
#
loop_
_entity_poly.entity_id
_entity_poly.type
_entity_poly.pdbx_seq_one_letter_code
_entity_poly.pdbx_strand_id
1 'polypeptide(L)'
;MYQTSTNLSELHADLIARFGNLEKHVKETMLPIRQEAIDNFYRFGFPSIKHEEWKYTNISKIFKHRYDFNPISPLKAEDIQSYRMPGLEAHVFVMVNGRYQPELSTRLPGDEALEVLDFMEAVQTHNDLVYPHLAQHLMNRADTFTALNTAFAERGLFLYLPDNQTLKYPILQVFISDARENPVALQPRNLFIFGKNTEATFIDEIIAWAINPALIMWSAKSSWEKMPGSDTIKFKMITPRATTSVPPRYINRPEVLTTI
;
A
#
# COMPACT_ATOMS: atom_id res chain seq x y z
N MET A 1 -24.77 6.85 12.30
CA MET A 1 -24.56 6.02 13.50
C MET A 1 -24.02 4.69 13.00
N TYR A 2 -22.70 4.48 13.05
CA TYR A 2 -22.08 3.25 12.52
C TYR A 2 -22.42 2.06 13.42
N GLN A 3 -22.82 0.93 12.83
CA GLN A 3 -22.95 -0.32 13.58
C GLN A 3 -21.56 -0.69 14.15
N THR A 4 -21.45 -0.67 15.47
CA THR A 4 -20.26 -1.10 16.19
C THR A 4 -20.34 -2.60 16.49
N SER A 5 -19.16 -3.23 16.51
CA SER A 5 -18.88 -4.64 16.81
C SER A 5 -19.05 -5.62 15.65
N THR A 6 -17.99 -5.71 14.84
CA THR A 6 -17.56 -7.01 14.33
C THR A 6 -16.55 -7.54 15.36
N ASN A 7 -16.81 -8.70 15.98
CA ASN A 7 -15.79 -9.31 16.84
C ASN A 7 -14.65 -9.89 15.96
N LEU A 8 -13.43 -10.10 16.49
CA LEU A 8 -12.29 -10.54 15.66
C LEU A 8 -12.54 -11.87 14.92
N SER A 9 -13.41 -12.73 15.44
CA SER A 9 -13.78 -14.00 14.79
C SER A 9 -14.71 -13.76 13.59
N GLU A 10 -15.66 -12.84 13.71
CA GLU A 10 -16.53 -12.44 12.60
C GLU A 10 -15.71 -11.75 11.51
N LEU A 11 -14.77 -10.87 11.87
CA LEU A 11 -13.89 -10.23 10.90
C LEU A 11 -12.98 -11.25 10.21
N HIS A 12 -12.47 -12.23 10.96
CA HIS A 12 -11.69 -13.32 10.39
C HIS A 12 -12.51 -14.08 9.35
N ALA A 13 -13.73 -14.49 9.67
CA ALA A 13 -14.64 -15.16 8.73
C ALA A 13 -14.97 -14.28 7.50
N ASP A 14 -15.25 -13.00 7.71
CA ASP A 14 -15.53 -12.03 6.63
C ASP A 14 -14.34 -11.88 5.68
N LEU A 15 -13.12 -11.82 6.21
CA LEU A 15 -11.90 -11.76 5.40
C LEU A 15 -11.69 -13.06 4.60
N ILE A 16 -11.90 -14.23 5.19
CA ILE A 16 -11.83 -15.50 4.44
C ILE A 16 -12.86 -15.54 3.31
N ALA A 17 -14.11 -15.16 3.59
CA ALA A 17 -15.18 -15.14 2.58
C ALA A 17 -14.87 -14.12 1.47
N ARG A 18 -14.32 -12.95 1.83
CA ARG A 18 -13.89 -11.93 0.87
C ARG A 18 -12.78 -12.44 -0.04
N PHE A 19 -11.79 -13.15 0.51
CA PHE A 19 -10.71 -13.73 -0.29
C PHE A 19 -11.25 -14.71 -1.35
N GLY A 20 -12.21 -15.57 -0.98
CA GLY A 20 -12.84 -16.48 -1.93
C GLY A 20 -13.60 -15.79 -3.08
N ASN A 21 -14.02 -14.53 -2.91
CA ASN A 21 -14.59 -13.73 -4.00
C ASN A 21 -13.52 -13.00 -4.83
N LEU A 22 -12.39 -12.68 -4.20
CA LEU A 22 -11.22 -12.10 -4.86
C LEU A 22 -10.69 -13.05 -5.92
N GLU A 23 -10.43 -14.30 -5.55
CA GLU A 23 -9.77 -15.28 -6.42
C GLU A 23 -10.55 -15.61 -7.68
N LYS A 24 -11.89 -15.48 -7.66
CA LYS A 24 -12.73 -15.67 -8.85
C LYS A 24 -12.37 -14.73 -10.01
N HIS A 25 -11.67 -13.64 -9.72
CA HIS A 25 -11.34 -12.58 -10.68
C HIS A 25 -9.83 -12.39 -10.88
N VAL A 26 -8.98 -13.22 -10.26
CA VAL A 26 -7.52 -13.08 -10.25
C VAL A 26 -6.86 -14.09 -11.21
N LYS A 27 -5.83 -13.66 -11.94
CA LYS A 27 -5.05 -14.50 -12.86
C LYS A 27 -4.20 -15.56 -12.13
N GLU A 28 -3.95 -16.69 -12.79
CA GLU A 28 -3.36 -17.92 -12.24
C GLU A 28 -1.99 -17.76 -11.55
N THR A 29 -1.16 -16.78 -11.97
CA THR A 29 0.25 -16.72 -11.57
C THR A 29 0.51 -16.37 -10.11
N MET A 30 -0.41 -15.67 -9.43
CA MET A 30 -0.28 -15.38 -7.99
C MET A 30 -1.07 -16.33 -7.09
N LEU A 31 -1.96 -17.15 -7.66
CA LEU A 31 -2.89 -17.97 -6.87
C LEU A 31 -2.17 -18.85 -5.83
N PRO A 32 -1.05 -19.55 -6.12
CA PRO A 32 -0.42 -20.41 -5.12
C PRO A 32 0.07 -19.66 -3.88
N ILE A 33 0.73 -18.51 -4.07
CA ILE A 33 1.24 -17.68 -2.97
C ILE A 33 0.08 -17.09 -2.16
N ARG A 34 -0.96 -16.60 -2.83
CA ARG A 34 -2.12 -15.99 -2.16
C ARG A 34 -2.91 -17.02 -1.36
N GLN A 35 -3.07 -18.23 -1.91
CA GLN A 35 -3.72 -19.34 -1.23
C GLN A 35 -2.92 -19.77 0.01
N GLU A 36 -1.60 -19.92 -0.10
CA GLU A 36 -0.76 -20.23 1.07
C GLU A 36 -0.87 -19.13 2.14
N ALA A 37 -0.90 -17.86 1.72
CA ALA A 37 -1.05 -16.73 2.62
C ALA A 37 -2.40 -16.72 3.35
N ILE A 38 -3.52 -16.96 2.64
CA ILE A 38 -4.83 -17.02 3.29
C ILE A 38 -4.96 -18.25 4.18
N ASP A 39 -4.36 -19.38 3.82
CA ASP A 39 -4.38 -20.61 4.62
C ASP A 39 -3.62 -20.40 5.94
N ASN A 40 -2.49 -19.69 5.89
CA ASN A 40 -1.78 -19.27 7.10
C ASN A 40 -2.64 -18.33 7.95
N PHE A 41 -3.28 -17.33 7.35
CA PHE A 41 -4.20 -16.44 8.06
C PHE A 41 -5.40 -17.20 8.68
N TYR A 42 -5.94 -18.19 7.97
CA TYR A 42 -7.01 -19.05 8.45
C TYR A 42 -6.58 -19.84 9.69
N ARG A 43 -5.37 -20.41 9.68
CA ARG A 43 -4.83 -21.25 10.76
C ARG A 43 -4.44 -20.45 12.01
N PHE A 44 -3.78 -19.32 11.83
CA PHE A 44 -3.20 -18.56 12.95
C PHE A 44 -4.12 -17.45 13.46
N GLY A 45 -5.00 -16.92 12.61
CA GLY A 45 -5.91 -15.83 12.95
C GLY A 45 -5.17 -14.56 13.38
N PHE A 46 -5.92 -13.57 13.88
CA PHE A 46 -5.32 -12.33 14.36
C PHE A 46 -4.38 -12.57 15.56
N PRO A 47 -3.24 -11.84 15.64
CA PRO A 47 -2.42 -11.89 16.83
C PRO A 47 -3.22 -11.46 18.06
N SER A 48 -2.81 -11.98 19.21
CA SER A 48 -3.30 -11.54 20.52
C SER A 48 -2.17 -10.92 21.33
N ILE A 49 -2.51 -10.22 22.42
CA ILE A 49 -1.55 -9.65 23.39
C ILE A 49 -0.60 -10.68 24.02
N LYS A 50 -0.84 -11.99 23.80
CA LYS A 50 0.04 -13.09 24.21
C LYS A 50 1.25 -13.26 23.28
N HIS A 51 1.21 -12.71 22.07
CA HIS A 51 2.36 -12.68 21.16
C HIS A 51 3.22 -11.48 21.53
N GLU A 52 4.53 -11.70 21.73
CA GLU A 52 5.43 -10.66 22.24
C GLU A 52 5.44 -9.39 21.38
N GLU A 53 5.36 -9.55 20.06
CA GLU A 53 5.29 -8.45 19.08
C GLU A 53 4.00 -7.60 19.21
N TRP A 54 2.94 -8.14 19.83
CA TRP A 54 1.61 -7.53 19.91
C TRP A 54 1.17 -7.22 21.34
N LYS A 55 2.04 -7.41 22.33
CA LYS A 55 1.76 -7.22 23.76
C LYS A 55 1.21 -5.82 24.09
N TYR A 56 1.62 -4.80 23.33
CA TYR A 56 1.23 -3.41 23.55
C TYR A 56 0.20 -2.88 22.53
N THR A 57 -0.22 -3.71 21.56
CA THR A 57 -1.14 -3.29 20.48
C THR A 57 -2.41 -4.13 20.55
N ASN A 58 -3.49 -3.52 21.05
CA ASN A 58 -4.78 -4.20 21.11
C ASN A 58 -5.50 -4.16 19.76
N ILE A 59 -5.31 -5.21 18.96
CA ILE A 59 -5.88 -5.37 17.60
C ILE A 59 -7.41 -5.29 17.58
N SER A 60 -8.10 -5.75 18.63
CA SER A 60 -9.57 -5.64 18.70
C SER A 60 -10.06 -4.18 18.69
N LYS A 61 -9.21 -3.21 19.04
CA LYS A 61 -9.56 -1.79 18.99
C LYS A 61 -9.48 -1.20 17.58
N ILE A 62 -8.62 -1.76 16.74
CA ILE A 62 -8.44 -1.33 15.35
C ILE A 62 -9.63 -1.79 14.51
N PHE A 63 -10.15 -2.98 14.77
CA PHE A 63 -11.21 -3.59 13.96
C PHE A 63 -12.64 -3.34 14.47
N LYS A 64 -12.91 -2.18 15.07
CA LYS A 64 -14.23 -1.86 15.65
C LYS A 64 -15.30 -1.46 14.63
N HIS A 65 -14.89 -1.13 13.41
CA HIS A 65 -15.74 -0.63 12.35
C HIS A 65 -15.90 -1.68 11.25
N ARG A 66 -17.03 -1.63 10.55
CA ARG A 66 -17.17 -2.30 9.26
C ARG A 66 -16.43 -1.46 8.22
N TYR A 67 -15.26 -1.93 7.81
CA TYR A 67 -14.43 -1.26 6.83
C TYR A 67 -14.81 -1.67 5.41
N ASP A 68 -14.86 -0.69 4.50
CA ASP A 68 -14.83 -0.95 3.08
C ASP A 68 -13.39 -1.22 2.62
N PHE A 69 -13.16 -2.41 2.05
CA PHE A 69 -11.86 -2.80 1.53
C PHE A 69 -11.72 -2.59 0.01
N ASN A 70 -12.79 -2.17 -0.67
CA ASN A 70 -12.76 -1.79 -2.08
C ASN A 70 -13.34 -0.38 -2.31
N PRO A 71 -12.87 0.64 -1.57
CA PRO A 71 -13.39 1.98 -1.74
C PRO A 71 -12.96 2.54 -3.10
N ILE A 72 -13.93 3.09 -3.83
CA ILE A 72 -13.71 3.88 -5.04
C ILE A 72 -13.91 5.34 -4.64
N SER A 73 -12.93 6.17 -4.99
CA SER A 73 -12.98 7.60 -4.70
C SER A 73 -13.24 8.39 -5.99
N PRO A 74 -14.17 9.36 -5.99
CA PRO A 74 -14.54 10.14 -7.18
C PRO A 74 -13.59 11.32 -7.44
N LEU A 75 -12.34 11.24 -6.97
CA LEU A 75 -11.39 12.35 -7.01
C LEU A 75 -10.99 12.74 -8.41
N LYS A 76 -10.71 14.03 -8.56
CA LYS A 76 -10.29 14.64 -9.81
C LYS A 76 -8.98 15.42 -9.64
N ALA A 77 -8.41 15.82 -10.77
CA ALA A 77 -7.15 16.56 -10.81
C ALA A 77 -7.22 17.88 -10.02
N GLU A 78 -8.38 18.53 -10.00
CA GLU A 78 -8.58 19.79 -9.28
C GLU A 78 -8.48 19.61 -7.76
N ASP A 79 -8.90 18.45 -7.25
CA ASP A 79 -8.88 18.16 -5.81
C ASP A 79 -7.46 18.06 -5.26
N ILE A 80 -6.50 17.63 -6.10
CA ILE A 80 -5.11 17.38 -5.69
C ILE A 80 -4.15 18.52 -6.02
N GLN A 81 -4.61 19.55 -6.73
CA GLN A 81 -3.76 20.66 -7.18
C GLN A 81 -3.06 21.37 -6.02
N SER A 82 -3.73 21.46 -4.87
CA SER A 82 -3.21 22.11 -3.65
C SER A 82 -2.06 21.36 -2.97
N TYR A 83 -1.84 20.08 -3.28
CA TYR A 83 -0.74 19.30 -2.72
C TYR A 83 0.49 19.24 -3.61
N ARG A 84 0.42 19.82 -4.81
CA ARG A 84 1.61 19.97 -5.64
C ARG A 84 2.62 20.83 -4.88
N MET A 85 3.80 20.28 -4.62
CA MET A 85 4.90 21.00 -3.96
C MET A 85 5.41 22.10 -4.90
N PRO A 86 5.19 23.40 -4.59
CA PRO A 86 5.59 24.47 -5.49
C PRO A 86 7.12 24.49 -5.66
N GLY A 87 7.58 24.57 -6.91
CA GLY A 87 9.01 24.61 -7.24
C GLY A 87 9.73 23.26 -7.21
N LEU A 88 9.04 22.15 -6.93
CA LEU A 88 9.60 20.81 -7.07
C LEU A 88 9.34 20.28 -8.49
N GLU A 89 10.40 20.16 -9.28
CA GLU A 89 10.36 19.40 -10.54
C GLU A 89 10.58 17.92 -10.23
N ALA A 90 9.52 17.11 -10.26
CA ALA A 90 9.55 15.68 -9.94
C ALA A 90 8.63 14.89 -10.88
N HIS A 91 8.90 13.60 -11.02
CA HIS A 91 7.86 12.65 -11.39
C HIS A 91 6.88 12.54 -10.23
N VAL A 92 5.59 12.70 -10.48
CA VAL A 92 4.54 12.63 -9.45
C VAL A 92 3.64 11.44 -9.76
N PHE A 93 3.64 10.43 -8.88
CA PHE A 93 2.77 9.26 -9.00
C PHE A 93 1.74 9.28 -7.90
N VAL A 94 0.49 9.47 -8.29
CA VAL A 94 -0.64 9.59 -7.35
C VAL A 94 -1.27 8.22 -7.16
N MET A 95 -1.41 7.83 -5.90
CA MET A 95 -2.20 6.67 -5.49
C MET A 95 -3.41 7.13 -4.68
N VAL A 96 -4.58 6.61 -4.99
CA VAL A 96 -5.81 6.86 -4.25
C VAL A 96 -6.35 5.55 -3.72
N ASN A 97 -6.47 5.43 -2.40
CA ASN A 97 -6.93 4.20 -1.74
C ASN A 97 -6.18 2.94 -2.21
N GLY A 98 -4.87 3.10 -2.47
CA GLY A 98 -3.97 2.06 -2.93
C GLY A 98 -3.94 1.80 -4.43
N ARG A 99 -4.79 2.46 -5.23
CA ARG A 99 -4.81 2.32 -6.69
C ARG A 99 -3.96 3.42 -7.34
N TYR A 100 -3.11 3.05 -8.29
CA TYR A 100 -2.38 4.02 -9.09
C TYR A 100 -3.35 4.78 -10.01
N GLN A 101 -3.21 6.10 -10.10
CA GLN A 101 -4.06 7.00 -10.90
C GLN A 101 -3.20 7.72 -11.97
N PRO A 102 -3.03 7.13 -13.17
CA PRO A 102 -2.22 7.71 -14.24
C PRO A 102 -2.66 9.12 -14.63
N GLU A 103 -3.96 9.39 -14.66
CA GLU A 103 -4.56 10.67 -15.04
C GLU A 103 -4.32 11.80 -14.03
N LEU A 104 -4.01 11.44 -12.78
CA LEU A 104 -3.62 12.37 -11.72
C LEU A 104 -2.10 12.53 -11.61
N SER A 105 -1.36 11.65 -12.28
CA SER A 105 0.09 11.55 -12.22
C SER A 105 0.76 12.42 -13.28
N THR A 106 2.05 12.70 -13.11
CA THR A 106 2.85 13.50 -14.05
C THR A 106 4.22 12.87 -14.19
N ARG A 107 4.60 12.55 -15.44
CA ARG A 107 5.93 12.04 -15.78
C ARG A 107 6.69 13.12 -16.53
N LEU A 108 7.92 13.41 -16.10
CA LEU A 108 8.80 14.36 -16.77
C LEU A 108 9.63 13.64 -17.86
N PRO A 109 10.02 14.33 -18.94
CA PRO A 109 10.85 13.73 -19.98
C PRO A 109 12.31 13.54 -19.50
N GLY A 110 13.05 12.57 -20.07
CA GLY A 110 14.47 12.36 -19.80
C GLY A 110 14.80 11.29 -18.74
N ASP A 111 13.80 10.51 -18.32
CA ASP A 111 13.93 9.34 -17.44
C ASP A 111 13.11 8.17 -18.01
N GLU A 112 13.33 7.85 -19.28
CA GLU A 112 12.57 6.85 -20.05
C GLU A 112 12.74 5.44 -19.47
N ALA A 113 13.89 5.16 -18.84
CA ALA A 113 14.19 3.88 -18.20
C ALA A 113 13.40 3.59 -16.92
N LEU A 114 12.73 4.59 -16.33
CA LEU A 114 11.84 4.40 -15.18
C LEU A 114 10.51 3.79 -15.65
N GLU A 115 10.25 2.55 -15.30
CA GLU A 115 8.96 1.91 -15.52
C GLU A 115 8.03 2.11 -14.33
N VAL A 116 6.75 2.37 -14.64
CA VAL A 116 5.73 2.72 -13.66
C VAL A 116 4.44 2.03 -14.05
N LEU A 117 3.99 1.09 -13.22
CA LEU A 117 2.82 0.26 -13.50
C LEU A 117 1.92 0.17 -12.27
N ASP A 118 0.65 -0.15 -12.50
CA ASP A 118 -0.17 -0.71 -11.42
C ASP A 118 0.39 -2.08 -11.03
N PHE A 119 0.31 -2.42 -9.75
CA PHE A 119 0.83 -3.68 -9.22
C PHE A 119 0.33 -4.90 -10.00
N MET A 120 -0.95 -4.96 -10.36
CA MET A 120 -1.50 -6.13 -11.08
C MET A 120 -1.09 -6.17 -12.54
N GLU A 121 -0.70 -5.04 -13.13
CA GLU A 121 -0.07 -5.00 -14.44
C GLU A 121 1.36 -5.54 -14.35
N ALA A 122 2.15 -5.11 -13.35
CA ALA A 122 3.49 -5.62 -13.11
C ALA A 122 3.52 -7.13 -12.84
N VAL A 123 2.54 -7.67 -12.12
CA VAL A 123 2.37 -9.12 -11.93
C VAL A 123 2.25 -9.89 -13.24
N GLN A 124 1.69 -9.26 -14.27
CA GLN A 124 1.46 -9.87 -15.59
C GLN A 124 2.66 -9.69 -16.51
N THR A 125 3.32 -8.53 -16.47
CA THR A 125 4.38 -8.16 -17.41
C THR A 125 5.79 -8.41 -16.87
N HIS A 126 5.95 -8.46 -15.54
CA HIS A 126 7.23 -8.56 -14.82
C HIS A 126 7.17 -9.60 -13.69
N ASN A 127 6.50 -10.73 -13.92
CA ASN A 127 6.29 -11.75 -12.89
C ASN A 127 7.59 -12.29 -12.29
N ASP A 128 8.62 -12.44 -13.12
CA ASP A 128 9.97 -12.84 -12.75
C ASP A 128 10.63 -11.89 -11.74
N LEU A 129 10.31 -10.60 -11.83
CA LEU A 129 10.71 -9.60 -10.84
C LEU A 129 9.78 -9.61 -9.63
N VAL A 130 8.46 -9.67 -9.80
CA VAL A 130 7.48 -9.51 -8.71
C VAL A 130 7.39 -10.74 -7.80
N TYR A 131 7.38 -11.95 -8.37
CA TYR A 131 7.11 -13.20 -7.65
C TYR A 131 8.13 -13.52 -6.55
N PRO A 132 9.46 -13.38 -6.77
CA PRO A 132 10.44 -13.61 -5.71
C PRO A 132 10.19 -12.75 -4.46
N HIS A 133 9.80 -11.49 -4.65
CA HIS A 133 9.48 -10.59 -3.54
C HIS A 133 8.22 -11.01 -2.80
N LEU A 134 7.18 -11.46 -3.50
CA LEU A 134 5.98 -12.01 -2.86
C LEU A 134 6.27 -13.29 -2.06
N ALA A 135 7.10 -14.18 -2.61
CA ALA A 135 7.41 -15.48 -2.01
C ALA A 135 8.23 -15.36 -0.71
N GLN A 136 9.15 -14.39 -0.63
CA GLN A 136 9.98 -14.17 0.56
C GLN A 136 9.15 -13.91 1.83
N HIS A 137 7.99 -13.28 1.70
CA HIS A 137 7.14 -12.94 2.85
C HIS A 137 6.39 -14.12 3.45
N LEU A 138 6.30 -15.25 2.73
CA LEU A 138 5.69 -16.48 3.25
C LEU A 138 6.66 -17.30 4.11
N MET A 139 7.95 -16.93 4.17
CA MET A 139 8.96 -17.66 4.93
C MET A 139 8.76 -17.55 6.45
N ASN A 140 8.11 -16.48 6.95
CA ASN A 140 7.79 -16.33 8.38
C ASN A 140 6.29 -16.55 8.63
N ARG A 141 5.91 -17.80 8.89
CA ARG A 141 4.50 -18.23 9.03
C ARG A 141 3.75 -17.62 10.22
N ALA A 142 4.45 -16.96 11.15
CA ALA A 142 3.86 -16.35 12.34
C ALA A 142 3.36 -14.91 12.13
N ASP A 143 3.71 -14.26 11.02
CA ASP A 143 3.24 -12.89 10.74
C ASP A 143 1.90 -12.91 10.00
N THR A 144 0.82 -12.98 10.79
CA THR A 144 -0.56 -12.97 10.31
C THR A 144 -0.87 -11.80 9.37
N PHE A 145 -0.38 -10.59 9.68
CA PHE A 145 -0.74 -9.41 8.90
C PHE A 145 0.04 -9.34 7.58
N THR A 146 1.29 -9.83 7.56
CA THR A 146 2.01 -10.06 6.30
C THR A 146 1.31 -11.11 5.44
N ALA A 147 0.85 -12.21 6.03
CA ALA A 147 0.06 -13.21 5.32
C ALA A 147 -1.25 -12.61 4.76
N LEU A 148 -1.97 -11.84 5.57
CA LEU A 148 -3.20 -11.17 5.14
C LEU A 148 -2.95 -10.15 4.02
N ASN A 149 -1.90 -9.34 4.13
CA ASN A 149 -1.52 -8.37 3.08
C ASN A 149 -1.10 -9.07 1.78
N THR A 150 -0.43 -10.22 1.87
CA THR A 150 -0.04 -11.02 0.71
C THR A 150 -1.25 -11.65 0.03
N ALA A 151 -2.19 -12.20 0.80
CA ALA A 151 -3.45 -12.74 0.27
C ALA A 151 -4.22 -11.66 -0.51
N PHE A 152 -4.33 -10.44 0.03
CA PHE A 152 -5.11 -9.36 -0.57
C PHE A 152 -4.34 -8.40 -1.49
N ALA A 153 -3.10 -8.72 -1.86
CA ALA A 153 -2.27 -7.89 -2.73
C ALA A 153 -2.85 -7.74 -4.17
N GLU A 154 -3.62 -6.67 -4.42
CA GLU A 154 -4.22 -6.38 -5.73
C GLU A 154 -3.98 -4.98 -6.25
N ARG A 155 -3.38 -4.10 -5.43
CA ARG A 155 -3.30 -2.68 -5.73
C ARG A 155 -1.98 -2.17 -5.20
N GLY A 156 -1.38 -1.24 -5.91
CA GLY A 156 -0.19 -0.55 -5.47
C GLY A 156 0.59 -0.03 -6.65
N LEU A 157 1.68 0.66 -6.34
CA LEU A 157 2.59 1.21 -7.33
C LEU A 157 3.78 0.27 -7.52
N PHE A 158 4.01 -0.13 -8.76
CA PHE A 158 5.25 -0.79 -9.16
C PHE A 158 6.17 0.22 -9.82
N LEU A 159 7.40 0.34 -9.32
CA LEU A 159 8.46 1.13 -9.93
C LEU A 159 9.63 0.22 -10.26
N TYR A 160 10.12 0.27 -11.48
CA TYR A 160 11.30 -0.46 -11.90
C TYR A 160 12.31 0.47 -12.57
N LEU A 161 13.57 0.35 -12.16
CA LEU A 161 14.69 1.07 -12.76
C LEU A 161 15.83 0.06 -12.99
N PRO A 162 16.23 -0.19 -14.25
CA PRO A 162 17.28 -1.16 -14.55
C PRO A 162 18.66 -0.69 -14.05
N ASP A 163 19.64 -1.59 -14.13
CA ASP A 163 21.01 -1.32 -13.71
C ASP A 163 21.63 -0.09 -14.40
N ASN A 164 22.51 0.61 -13.69
CA ASN A 164 23.34 1.73 -14.16
C ASN A 164 22.53 2.96 -14.65
N GLN A 165 21.34 3.19 -14.09
CA GLN A 165 20.53 4.36 -14.40
C GLN A 165 20.60 5.41 -13.30
N THR A 166 20.73 6.68 -13.69
CA THR A 166 20.61 7.81 -12.77
C THR A 166 19.40 8.64 -13.19
N LEU A 167 18.42 8.76 -12.31
CA LEU A 167 17.25 9.59 -12.59
C LEU A 167 17.60 11.07 -12.51
N LYS A 168 17.21 11.82 -13.54
CA LYS A 168 17.36 13.26 -13.62
C LYS A 168 16.43 13.96 -12.61
N TYR A 169 15.20 13.46 -12.48
CA TYR A 169 14.20 14.04 -11.58
C TYR A 169 13.89 13.11 -10.39
N PRO A 170 13.62 13.65 -9.20
CA PRO A 170 13.11 12.86 -8.09
C PRO A 170 11.75 12.23 -8.41
N ILE A 171 11.47 11.12 -7.75
CA ILE A 171 10.15 10.48 -7.72
C ILE A 171 9.43 10.95 -6.46
N LEU A 172 8.24 11.53 -6.63
CA LEU A 172 7.29 11.84 -5.56
C LEU A 172 6.09 10.90 -5.68
N GLN A 173 5.95 9.97 -4.75
CA GLN A 173 4.70 9.27 -4.54
C GLN A 173 3.78 10.12 -3.66
N VAL A 174 2.54 10.32 -4.11
CA VAL A 174 1.47 10.92 -3.30
C VAL A 174 0.42 9.86 -3.01
N PHE A 175 0.40 9.34 -1.79
CA PHE A 175 -0.63 8.42 -1.32
C PHE A 175 -1.78 9.16 -0.65
N ILE A 176 -2.98 9.04 -1.21
CA ILE A 176 -4.20 9.64 -0.69
C ILE A 176 -5.10 8.53 -0.15
N SER A 177 -5.37 8.55 1.16
CA SER A 177 -6.46 7.77 1.75
C SER A 177 -7.72 8.61 1.81
N ASP A 178 -8.74 8.24 1.07
CA ASP A 178 -10.07 8.87 1.09
C ASP A 178 -11.07 8.00 1.84
N ALA A 179 -11.46 8.48 3.02
CA ALA A 179 -12.44 7.92 3.94
C ALA A 179 -13.53 8.96 4.28
N ARG A 180 -13.87 9.84 3.34
CA ARG A 180 -14.93 10.85 3.56
C ARG A 180 -16.33 10.23 3.68
N GLU A 181 -16.61 9.20 2.90
CA GLU A 181 -17.94 8.55 2.85
C GLU A 181 -18.10 7.41 3.87
N ASN A 182 -17.13 6.48 3.93
CA ASN A 182 -17.20 5.30 4.79
C ASN A 182 -15.86 5.03 5.49
N PRO A 183 -15.84 4.26 6.60
CA PRO A 183 -14.59 3.70 7.11
C PRO A 183 -13.94 2.82 6.04
N VAL A 184 -12.63 2.96 5.81
CA VAL A 184 -11.90 2.22 4.76
C VAL A 184 -10.76 1.40 5.34
N ALA A 185 -10.52 0.22 4.78
CA ALA A 185 -9.33 -0.60 5.06
C ALA A 185 -8.54 -0.79 3.76
N LEU A 186 -7.31 -0.29 3.76
CA LEU A 186 -6.45 -0.19 2.59
C LEU A 186 -5.25 -1.12 2.77
N GLN A 187 -4.96 -1.94 1.77
CA GLN A 187 -3.84 -2.89 1.78
C GLN A 187 -2.99 -2.70 0.51
N PRO A 188 -2.39 -1.51 0.29
CA PRO A 188 -1.58 -1.29 -0.90
C PRO A 188 -0.29 -2.10 -0.83
N ARG A 189 0.09 -2.62 -1.99
CA ARG A 189 1.29 -3.41 -2.25
C ARG A 189 2.15 -2.65 -3.24
N ASN A 190 2.88 -1.68 -2.72
CA ASN A 190 3.95 -1.07 -3.50
C ASN A 190 5.07 -2.08 -3.70
N LEU A 191 5.83 -1.91 -4.78
CA LEU A 191 7.04 -2.67 -5.03
C LEU A 191 7.96 -1.85 -5.90
N PHE A 192 9.05 -1.38 -5.32
CA PHE A 192 10.05 -0.59 -6.02
C PHE A 192 11.32 -1.41 -6.16
N ILE A 193 11.72 -1.70 -7.39
CA ILE A 193 12.89 -2.49 -7.74
C ILE A 193 13.85 -1.58 -8.49
N PHE A 194 14.93 -1.19 -7.81
CA PHE A 194 16.02 -0.44 -8.42
C PHE A 194 17.25 -1.32 -8.53
N GLY A 195 17.74 -1.44 -9.76
CA GLY A 195 18.88 -2.26 -10.14
C GLY A 195 20.21 -1.82 -9.51
N LYS A 196 21.29 -2.47 -9.92
CA LYS A 196 22.65 -2.16 -9.44
C LYS A 196 23.10 -0.81 -9.98
N ASN A 197 23.93 -0.11 -9.20
CA ASN A 197 24.50 1.20 -9.57
C ASN A 197 23.46 2.24 -10.01
N THR A 198 22.24 2.20 -9.46
CA THR A 198 21.21 3.20 -9.75
C THR A 198 21.27 4.35 -8.76
N GLU A 199 21.10 5.58 -9.23
CA GLU A 199 20.87 6.75 -8.36
C GLU A 199 19.47 7.34 -8.61
N ALA A 200 18.68 7.42 -7.54
CA ALA A 200 17.35 8.02 -7.54
C ALA A 200 17.08 8.72 -6.21
N THR A 201 16.25 9.77 -6.26
CA THR A 201 15.69 10.40 -5.07
C THR A 201 14.21 10.04 -4.99
N PHE A 202 13.80 9.43 -3.88
CA PHE A 202 12.40 9.06 -3.65
C PHE A 202 11.83 9.85 -2.48
N ILE A 203 10.65 10.42 -2.71
CA ILE A 203 9.86 11.18 -1.76
C ILE A 203 8.50 10.50 -1.64
N ASP A 204 8.10 10.20 -0.42
CA ASP A 204 6.76 9.68 -0.12
C ASP A 204 5.99 10.74 0.64
N GLU A 205 4.80 11.09 0.13
CA GLU A 205 3.86 12.01 0.76
C GLU A 205 2.53 11.30 0.99
N ILE A 206 2.04 11.35 2.23
CA ILE A 206 0.82 10.68 2.66
C ILE A 206 -0.21 11.73 3.05
N ILE A 207 -1.37 11.68 2.41
CA ILE A 207 -2.49 12.60 2.60
C ILE A 207 -3.70 11.80 3.06
N ALA A 208 -4.33 12.28 4.14
CA ALA A 208 -5.54 11.67 4.66
C ALA A 208 -6.75 12.60 4.48
N TRP A 209 -7.71 12.15 3.69
CA TRP A 209 -9.01 12.77 3.50
C TRP A 209 -10.07 11.96 4.21
N ALA A 210 -10.26 12.24 5.49
CA ALA A 210 -11.01 11.36 6.37
C ALA A 210 -12.00 12.13 7.25
N ILE A 211 -13.28 11.77 7.12
CA ILE A 211 -14.28 12.01 8.17
C ILE A 211 -14.42 10.73 9.02
N ASN A 212 -14.21 9.58 8.37
CA ASN A 212 -14.30 8.26 8.96
C ASN A 212 -12.92 7.64 9.23
N PRO A 213 -12.85 6.56 10.03
CA PRO A 213 -11.61 5.83 10.24
C PRO A 213 -11.05 5.25 8.94
N ALA A 214 -9.76 5.50 8.69
CA ALA A 214 -9.01 4.81 7.65
C ALA A 214 -7.97 3.91 8.32
N LEU A 215 -8.04 2.62 8.03
CA LEU A 215 -7.04 1.63 8.41
C LEU A 215 -6.13 1.39 7.21
N ILE A 216 -4.85 1.71 7.34
CA ILE A 216 -3.87 1.47 6.28
C ILE A 216 -2.93 0.37 6.76
N MET A 217 -2.93 -0.75 6.05
CA MET A 217 -2.12 -1.93 6.35
C MET A 217 -0.95 -1.95 5.37
N TRP A 218 0.15 -1.32 5.78
CA TRP A 218 1.38 -1.32 5.01
C TRP A 218 2.27 -2.47 5.45
N SER A 219 2.90 -3.14 4.50
CA SER A 219 4.04 -4.00 4.82
C SER A 219 5.31 -3.18 4.65
N ALA A 220 6.08 -3.00 5.71
CA ALA A 220 7.32 -2.20 5.68
C ALA A 220 8.29 -2.72 4.62
N LYS A 221 8.30 -4.03 4.39
CA LYS A 221 9.15 -4.70 3.40
C LYS A 221 8.67 -4.54 1.96
N SER A 222 7.37 -4.28 1.73
CA SER A 222 6.86 -4.02 0.38
C SER A 222 7.17 -2.61 -0.11
N SER A 223 7.47 -1.67 0.76
CA SER A 223 7.52 -0.27 0.35
C SER A 223 8.77 0.09 -0.47
N TRP A 224 9.87 -0.67 -0.39
CA TRP A 224 11.04 -0.52 -1.25
C TRP A 224 12.01 -1.70 -1.05
N GLU A 225 12.50 -2.32 -2.13
CA GLU A 225 13.58 -3.30 -2.04
C GLU A 225 14.78 -2.86 -2.88
N LYS A 226 15.93 -2.74 -2.21
CA LYS A 226 17.19 -2.38 -2.84
C LYS A 226 17.89 -3.65 -3.29
N MET A 227 18.16 -3.79 -4.59
CA MET A 227 18.95 -4.93 -5.06
C MET A 227 20.40 -4.85 -4.53
N PRO A 228 21.05 -5.99 -4.21
CA PRO A 228 22.46 -6.03 -3.83
C PRO A 228 23.34 -5.37 -4.90
N GLY A 229 24.09 -4.32 -4.52
CA GLY A 229 24.96 -3.56 -5.44
C GLY A 229 24.38 -2.25 -5.99
N SER A 230 23.23 -1.78 -5.48
CA SER A 230 22.77 -0.42 -5.75
C SER A 230 23.61 0.59 -4.96
N ASP A 231 24.28 1.52 -5.63
CA ASP A 231 25.07 2.57 -4.98
C ASP A 231 24.22 3.85 -4.88
N THR A 232 23.78 4.16 -3.66
CA THR A 232 23.14 5.44 -3.27
C THR A 232 21.73 5.71 -3.82
N ILE A 233 20.70 5.08 -3.23
CA ILE A 233 19.34 5.63 -3.27
C ILE A 233 19.20 6.62 -2.10
N LYS A 234 18.94 7.90 -2.41
CA LYS A 234 18.65 8.92 -1.39
C LYS A 234 17.15 8.90 -1.10
N PHE A 235 16.77 8.19 -0.05
CA PHE A 235 15.40 8.20 0.45
C PHE A 235 15.17 9.43 1.32
N LYS A 236 14.19 10.25 0.95
CA LYS A 236 13.69 11.34 1.79
C LYS A 236 12.21 11.14 2.02
N MET A 237 11.87 10.40 3.07
CA MET A 237 10.49 10.29 3.53
C MET A 237 10.04 11.64 4.11
N ILE A 238 8.99 12.24 3.55
CA ILE A 238 8.38 13.43 4.12
C ILE A 238 7.13 12.97 4.87
N THR A 239 7.27 12.88 6.20
CA THR A 239 6.23 12.42 7.13
C THR A 239 4.89 13.15 6.88
N PRO A 240 3.73 12.47 7.03
CA PRO A 240 2.43 13.00 6.64
C PRO A 240 2.22 14.44 7.12
N ARG A 241 1.96 15.35 6.18
CA ARG A 241 1.17 16.53 6.53
C ARG A 241 -0.26 16.05 6.59
N ALA A 242 -0.84 16.03 7.78
CA ALA A 242 -2.28 16.23 7.88
C ALA A 242 -2.56 17.66 7.38
N THR A 243 -2.62 17.85 6.05
CA THR A 243 -2.96 19.14 5.45
C THR A 243 -4.42 19.41 5.77
N THR A 244 -4.62 20.34 6.69
CA THR A 244 -5.89 20.80 7.26
C THR A 244 -6.70 21.65 6.27
N SER A 245 -6.72 21.31 4.98
CA SER A 245 -7.52 22.03 3.97
C SER A 245 -8.99 21.58 3.96
N VAL A 246 -9.40 20.66 4.84
CA VAL A 246 -10.81 20.36 5.12
C VAL A 246 -11.30 21.33 6.21
N PRO A 247 -12.48 21.98 6.06
CA PRO A 247 -13.02 22.87 7.08
C PRO A 247 -13.03 22.21 8.48
N PRO A 248 -12.82 22.98 9.57
CA PRO A 248 -12.28 22.54 10.86
C PRO A 248 -13.16 21.60 11.71
N ARG A 249 -14.13 20.89 11.12
CA ARG A 249 -15.03 19.96 11.82
C ARG A 249 -14.73 18.47 11.56
N TYR A 250 -13.68 18.13 10.81
CA TYR A 250 -13.48 16.77 10.30
C TYR A 250 -12.01 16.28 10.30
N ILE A 251 -11.34 16.25 11.46
CA ILE A 251 -9.98 15.69 11.54
C ILE A 251 -10.00 14.46 12.45
N ASN A 252 -10.03 13.27 11.84
CA ASN A 252 -9.53 12.04 12.46
C ASN A 252 -8.22 11.66 11.77
N ARG A 253 -7.17 11.36 12.56
CA ARG A 253 -5.91 10.83 12.00
C ARG A 253 -6.15 9.37 11.56
N PRO A 254 -5.65 8.93 10.38
CA PRO A 254 -5.73 7.54 9.97
C PRO A 254 -4.93 6.66 10.95
N GLU A 255 -5.43 5.46 11.21
CA GLU A 255 -4.69 4.43 11.94
C GLU A 255 -3.82 3.67 10.92
N VAL A 256 -2.51 3.88 10.99
CA VAL A 256 -1.55 3.18 10.13
C VAL A 256 -1.02 1.98 10.90
N LEU A 257 -1.35 0.78 10.42
CA LEU A 257 -0.72 -0.47 10.83
C LEU A 257 0.41 -0.78 9.86
N THR A 258 1.64 -0.63 10.33
CA THR A 258 2.82 -1.09 9.62
C THR A 258 3.26 -2.42 10.20
N THR A 259 3.34 -3.45 9.35
CA THR A 259 3.99 -4.73 9.70
C THR A 259 5.49 -4.62 9.43
N ILE A 260 6.31 -5.12 10.35
CA ILE A 260 7.79 -5.02 10.32
C ILE A 260 8.39 -6.17 9.49
#